data_AF-Q68II0-F1
#
_entry.id   AF-Q68II0-F1
#
_cell.length_a   1.000
_cell.length_b   1.000
_cell.length_c   1.000
_cell.angle_alpha   90.00
_cell.angle_beta   90.00
_cell.angle_gamma   90.00
#
_symmetry.space_group_name_H-M   'P 1'
#
loop_
_entity.id
_entity.type
_entity.pdbx_description
1 polymer ?
#
loop_
_entity_poly.entity_id
_entity_poly.type
_entity_poly.pdbx_seq_one_letter_code
_entity_poly.pdbx_strand_id
1 'polypeptide(L)'
;AKGIKETYFTMQKVLTQIKRQEKYHYLNECNSQSLQMALRQLVSSYDNFFSKRARYPKFKSKKNAKQSFAIPQNIEIKTETQTIALPKFKEGIKAKLHRDLPKDSVIKQAFISCIADQYFCSLSYETKEPIPKPTIIKKAVGLDMGLRTLIVTSDKIEYPHIRFYQKLEKKLTKAQRRLSKKV
;
A
#
# COMPACT_ATOMS: atom_id res chain seq x y z
N ALA A 1 -33.47 8.80 10.20
CA ALA A 1 -32.49 9.70 9.55
C ALA A 1 -32.45 9.38 8.06
N LYS A 2 -32.67 10.35 7.17
CA LYS A 2 -32.51 10.13 5.72
C LYS A 2 -31.03 9.86 5.46
N GLY A 3 -30.70 8.64 5.00
CA GLY A 3 -29.32 8.22 4.75
C GLY A 3 -28.76 8.91 3.51
N ILE A 4 -28.18 10.10 3.69
CA ILE A 4 -27.51 10.81 2.59
C ILE A 4 -26.18 10.11 2.32
N LYS A 5 -25.98 9.63 1.08
CA LYS A 5 -24.69 9.11 0.64
C LYS A 5 -23.75 10.30 0.41
N GLU A 6 -22.89 10.56 1.38
CA GLU A 6 -21.84 11.56 1.25
C GLU A 6 -20.83 11.15 0.18
N THR A 7 -20.57 12.04 -0.78
CA THR A 7 -19.59 11.80 -1.85
C THR A 7 -18.24 12.40 -1.50
N TYR A 8 -17.19 11.94 -2.20
CA TYR A 8 -15.85 12.53 -2.09
C TYR A 8 -15.87 14.05 -2.30
N PHE A 9 -16.63 14.53 -3.30
CA PHE A 9 -16.70 15.96 -3.63
C PHE A 9 -17.37 16.78 -2.52
N THR A 10 -18.40 16.24 -1.87
CA THR A 10 -19.04 16.89 -0.72
C THR A 10 -18.06 17.00 0.44
N MET A 11 -17.37 15.91 0.79
CA MET A 11 -16.38 15.90 1.87
C MET A 11 -15.17 16.80 1.57
N GLN A 12 -14.75 16.89 0.30
CA GLN A 12 -13.67 17.78 -0.11
C GLN A 12 -14.03 19.26 0.12
N LYS A 13 -15.28 19.66 -0.14
CA LYS A 13 -15.77 21.02 0.17
C LYS A 13 -15.82 21.27 1.67
N VAL A 14 -16.25 20.30 2.47
CA VAL A 14 -16.25 20.42 3.93
C VAL A 14 -14.82 20.54 4.48
N LEU A 15 -13.86 19.80 3.91
CA LEU A 15 -12.46 19.87 4.32
C LEU A 15 -11.86 21.28 4.19
N THR A 16 -12.20 22.03 3.14
CA THR A 16 -11.69 23.41 3.00
C THR A 16 -12.22 24.35 4.08
N GLN A 17 -13.45 24.12 4.55
CA GLN A 17 -14.04 24.86 5.66
C GLN A 17 -13.39 24.46 7.00
N ILE A 18 -13.21 23.16 7.24
CA ILE A 18 -12.57 22.63 8.46
C ILE A 18 -11.16 23.20 8.62
N LYS A 19 -10.38 23.28 7.53
CA LYS A 19 -9.01 23.81 7.55
C LYS A 19 -8.91 25.28 7.98
N ARG A 20 -10.00 26.05 7.93
CA ARG A 20 -10.06 27.46 8.36
C ARG A 20 -10.41 27.62 9.84
N GLN A 21 -10.90 26.57 10.48
CA GLN A 21 -11.22 26.58 11.91
C GLN A 21 -9.94 26.50 12.72
N GLU A 22 -9.81 27.34 13.75
CA GLU A 22 -8.62 27.42 14.60
C GLU A 22 -8.23 26.06 15.20
N LYS A 23 -9.23 25.30 15.68
CA LYS A 23 -9.05 23.94 16.22
C LYS A 23 -8.36 22.96 15.25
N TYR A 24 -8.55 23.12 13.95
CA TYR A 24 -8.02 22.23 12.92
C TYR A 24 -6.97 22.88 12.02
N HIS A 25 -6.39 24.00 12.47
CA HIS A 25 -5.39 24.74 11.71
C HIS A 25 -4.17 23.88 11.34
N TYR A 26 -3.80 22.92 12.19
CA TYR A 26 -2.70 21.97 11.94
C TYR A 26 -2.87 21.15 10.64
N LEU A 27 -4.08 21.04 10.09
CA LEU A 27 -4.31 20.40 8.80
C LEU A 27 -3.67 21.17 7.63
N ASN A 28 -3.33 22.45 7.81
CA ASN A 28 -2.59 23.25 6.83
C ASN A 28 -1.10 22.89 6.77
N GLU A 29 -0.55 22.30 7.84
CA GLU A 29 0.85 21.86 7.89
C GLU A 29 1.07 20.63 7.01
N CYS A 30 0.04 19.79 6.88
CA CYS A 30 0.05 18.56 6.08
C CYS A 30 -0.04 18.83 4.57
N ASN A 31 0.44 17.88 3.76
CA ASN A 31 0.19 17.91 2.32
C ASN A 31 -1.33 17.83 2.04
N SER A 32 -1.88 18.83 1.35
CA SER A 32 -3.30 18.91 1.01
C SER A 32 -3.79 17.69 0.23
N GLN A 33 -2.94 17.14 -0.63
CA GLN A 33 -3.30 16.00 -1.47
C GLN A 33 -3.37 14.69 -0.67
N SER A 34 -2.55 14.56 0.38
CA SER A 34 -2.63 13.44 1.32
C SER A 34 -3.93 13.47 2.13
N LEU A 35 -4.41 14.66 2.52
CA LEU A 35 -5.71 14.82 3.17
C LEU A 35 -6.86 14.42 2.23
N GLN A 36 -6.81 14.87 0.97
CA GLN A 36 -7.78 14.47 -0.05
C GLN A 36 -7.77 12.96 -0.30
N MET A 37 -6.58 12.34 -0.33
CA MET A 37 -6.46 10.90 -0.49
C MET A 37 -7.06 10.13 0.72
N ALA A 38 -6.93 10.66 1.94
CA ALA A 38 -7.59 10.09 3.11
C ALA A 38 -9.13 10.09 2.96
N LEU A 39 -9.71 11.15 2.39
CA LEU A 39 -11.15 11.19 2.07
C LEU A 39 -11.52 10.17 0.99
N ARG A 40 -10.71 10.00 -0.06
CA ARG A 40 -10.94 8.97 -1.09
C ARG A 40 -10.93 7.56 -0.50
N GLN A 41 -9.98 7.29 0.39
CA GLN A 41 -9.90 6.01 1.11
C GLN A 41 -11.12 5.79 2.00
N LEU A 42 -11.64 6.83 2.65
CA LEU A 42 -12.85 6.76 3.45
C LEU A 42 -14.07 6.38 2.60
N VAL A 43 -14.29 7.09 1.48
CA VAL A 43 -15.39 6.80 0.55
C VAL A 43 -15.29 5.37 0.02
N SER A 44 -14.09 4.97 -0.45
CA SER A 44 -13.86 3.59 -0.92
C SER A 44 -14.12 2.55 0.16
N SER A 45 -13.76 2.82 1.42
CA SER A 45 -14.01 1.92 2.53
C SER A 45 -15.51 1.71 2.79
N TYR A 46 -16.31 2.79 2.71
CA TYR A 46 -17.76 2.70 2.83
C TYR A 46 -18.40 2.02 1.61
N ASP A 47 -17.96 2.32 0.39
CA ASP A 47 -18.44 1.63 -0.81
C ASP A 47 -18.15 0.11 -0.72
N ASN A 48 -16.98 -0.28 -0.21
CA ASN A 48 -16.63 -1.69 0.04
C ASN A 48 -17.52 -2.32 1.12
N PHE A 49 -17.85 -1.57 2.19
CA PHE A 49 -18.77 -2.03 3.23
C PHE A 49 -20.18 -2.27 2.70
N PHE A 50 -20.76 -1.30 1.98
CA PHE A 50 -22.11 -1.42 1.41
C PHE A 50 -22.21 -2.50 0.32
N SER A 51 -21.13 -2.71 -0.45
CA SER A 51 -21.03 -3.83 -1.40
C SER A 51 -20.73 -5.19 -0.75
N LYS A 52 -20.73 -5.28 0.59
CA LYS A 52 -20.45 -6.49 1.38
C LYS A 52 -19.08 -7.12 1.10
N ARG A 53 -18.12 -6.33 0.59
CA ARG A 53 -16.72 -6.75 0.34
C ARG A 53 -15.82 -6.50 1.54
N ALA A 54 -16.24 -5.67 2.49
CA ALA A 54 -15.49 -5.36 3.69
C ALA A 54 -16.40 -5.19 4.91
N ARG A 55 -15.82 -5.28 6.11
CA ARG A 55 -16.49 -4.92 7.37
C ARG A 55 -16.61 -3.40 7.51
N TYR A 56 -17.42 -2.97 8.48
CA TYR A 56 -17.61 -1.55 8.77
C TYR A 56 -16.27 -0.82 9.00
N PRO A 57 -16.02 0.33 8.34
CA PRO A 57 -14.77 1.07 8.48
C PRO A 57 -14.51 1.51 9.93
N LYS A 58 -13.25 1.46 10.37
CA LYS A 58 -12.84 1.90 11.70
C LYS A 58 -11.92 3.11 11.61
N PHE A 59 -12.04 4.03 12.56
CA PHE A 59 -11.11 5.14 12.68
C PHE A 59 -9.68 4.65 12.95
N LYS A 60 -8.69 5.33 12.37
CA LYS A 60 -7.29 5.12 12.73
C LYS A 60 -7.05 5.70 14.12
N SER A 61 -6.35 4.95 14.97
CA SER A 61 -5.92 5.39 16.29
C SER A 61 -4.41 5.59 16.29
N LYS A 62 -3.93 6.62 17.01
CA LYS A 62 -2.49 6.83 17.25
C LYS A 62 -1.86 5.65 17.99
N LYS A 63 -2.65 4.94 18.81
CA LYS A 63 -2.23 3.74 19.55
C LYS A 63 -2.11 2.49 18.66
N ASN A 64 -2.53 2.57 17.40
CA ASN A 64 -2.40 1.44 16.49
C ASN A 64 -0.94 1.29 16.08
N ALA A 65 -0.39 0.08 16.25
CA ALA A 65 0.98 -0.25 15.89
C ALA A 65 1.29 -0.07 14.40
N LYS A 66 0.26 -0.10 13.54
CA LYS A 66 0.40 0.18 12.10
C LYS A 66 -0.20 1.54 11.78
N GLN A 67 0.67 2.48 11.43
CA GLN A 67 0.28 3.80 10.94
C GLN A 67 0.63 3.91 9.45
N SER A 68 -0.23 4.56 8.67
CA SER A 68 0.04 4.78 7.26
C SER A 68 -0.72 5.95 6.67
N PHE A 69 -0.15 6.56 5.63
CA PHE A 69 -0.80 7.55 4.80
C PHE A 69 -0.32 7.45 3.36
N ALA A 70 -1.04 8.10 2.46
CA ALA A 70 -0.75 8.07 1.04
C ALA A 70 -0.43 9.47 0.50
N ILE A 71 0.47 9.51 -0.48
CA ILE A 71 0.88 10.69 -1.22
C ILE A 71 0.58 10.41 -2.70
N PRO A 72 -0.35 11.15 -3.32
CA PRO A 72 -0.80 10.84 -4.68
C PRO A 72 0.09 11.37 -5.81
N GLN A 73 1.05 12.25 -5.54
CA GLN A 73 1.92 12.81 -6.59
C GLN A 73 3.09 13.58 -5.97
N ASN A 74 3.95 14.13 -6.83
CA ASN A 74 5.13 14.92 -6.47
C ASN A 74 6.10 14.10 -5.61
N ILE A 75 6.35 12.87 -6.06
CA ILE A 75 7.31 11.93 -5.49
C ILE A 75 8.43 11.77 -6.51
N GLU A 76 9.67 11.88 -6.06
CA GLU A 76 10.85 11.72 -6.90
C GLU A 76 11.82 10.76 -6.22
N ILE A 77 12.43 9.88 -7.00
CA ILE A 77 13.46 8.96 -6.53
C ILE A 77 14.76 9.33 -7.21
N LYS A 78 15.79 9.57 -6.41
CA LYS A 78 17.14 9.82 -6.89
C LYS A 78 17.96 8.57 -6.63
N THR A 79 18.09 7.72 -7.64
CA THR A 79 18.78 6.43 -7.54
C THR A 79 20.26 6.60 -7.17
N GLU A 80 20.92 7.62 -7.71
CA GLU A 80 22.35 7.92 -7.43
C GLU A 80 22.63 8.19 -5.95
N THR A 81 21.73 8.91 -5.28
CA THR A 81 21.87 9.26 -3.86
C THR A 81 21.10 8.33 -2.93
N GLN A 82 20.37 7.36 -3.49
CA GLN A 82 19.38 6.53 -2.79
C GLN A 82 18.44 7.35 -1.90
N THR A 83 17.87 8.42 -2.44
CA THR A 83 16.93 9.29 -1.72
C THR A 83 15.54 9.29 -2.35
N ILE A 84 14.52 9.48 -1.51
CA ILE A 84 13.13 9.69 -1.92
C ILE A 84 12.73 11.09 -1.50
N ALA A 85 12.43 11.96 -2.46
CA ALA A 85 11.88 13.28 -2.20
C ALA A 85 10.35 13.21 -2.18
N LEU A 86 9.78 13.88 -1.18
CA LEU A 86 8.34 13.94 -0.94
C LEU A 86 7.91 15.42 -0.87
N PRO A 87 6.61 15.74 -1.00
CA PRO A 87 6.14 17.14 -1.10
C PRO A 87 6.62 18.09 0.01
N LYS A 88 6.82 17.58 1.23
CA LYS A 88 7.33 18.32 2.39
C LYS A 88 8.82 18.06 2.69
N PHE A 89 9.42 17.08 2.03
CA PHE A 89 10.81 16.65 2.22
C PHE A 89 11.52 16.68 0.87
N LYS A 90 11.72 17.88 0.34
CA LYS A 90 12.30 18.09 -1.00
C LYS A 90 13.80 17.78 -1.07
N GLU A 91 14.49 17.95 0.06
CA GLU A 91 15.91 17.59 0.20
C GLU A 91 16.16 16.09 -0.02
N GLY A 92 15.11 15.27 0.13
CA GLY A 92 15.18 13.83 -0.04
C GLY A 92 15.50 13.11 1.27
N ILE A 93 14.78 12.03 1.51
CA ILE A 93 15.02 11.14 2.66
C ILE A 93 15.84 9.96 2.15
N LYS A 94 16.99 9.69 2.78
CA LYS A 94 17.79 8.49 2.47
C LYS A 94 16.95 7.24 2.72
N ALA A 95 16.89 6.36 1.74
CA ALA A 95 16.08 5.16 1.79
C ALA A 95 16.82 3.99 1.15
N LYS A 96 16.69 2.79 1.74
CA LYS A 96 17.17 1.56 1.12
C LYS A 96 16.21 1.15 0.00
N LEU A 97 16.56 1.47 -1.25
CA LEU A 97 15.78 1.08 -2.41
C LEU A 97 15.90 -0.43 -2.64
N HIS A 98 14.78 -1.15 -2.59
CA HIS A 98 14.76 -2.60 -2.78
C HIS A 98 14.95 -2.99 -4.25
N ARG A 99 14.51 -2.14 -5.18
CA ARG A 99 14.59 -2.31 -6.64
C ARG A 99 14.71 -0.94 -7.30
N ASP A 100 15.38 -0.90 -8.44
CA ASP A 100 15.35 0.24 -9.32
C ASP A 100 14.02 0.29 -10.07
N LEU A 101 13.59 1.51 -10.39
CA LEU A 101 12.42 1.72 -11.23
C LEU A 101 12.78 1.42 -12.70
N PRO A 102 11.90 0.73 -13.46
CA PRO A 102 12.07 0.59 -14.90
C PRO A 102 12.20 1.94 -15.60
N LYS A 103 12.89 1.95 -16.74
CA LYS A 103 13.01 3.14 -17.59
C LYS A 103 11.62 3.65 -18.00
N ASP A 104 11.48 4.97 -18.09
CA ASP A 104 10.22 5.65 -18.43
C ASP A 104 9.03 5.37 -17.51
N SER A 105 9.28 4.92 -16.28
CA SER A 105 8.24 4.74 -15.29
C SER A 105 7.72 6.08 -14.76
N VAL A 106 6.40 6.15 -14.55
CA VAL A 106 5.74 7.32 -13.96
C VAL A 106 5.17 6.94 -12.61
N ILE A 107 5.69 7.54 -11.54
CA ILE A 107 5.20 7.30 -10.18
C ILE A 107 3.81 7.93 -10.03
N LYS A 108 2.84 7.11 -9.63
CA LYS A 108 1.44 7.51 -9.40
C LYS A 108 1.11 7.72 -7.95
N GLN A 109 1.73 6.98 -7.04
CA GLN A 109 1.36 7.06 -5.63
C GLN A 109 2.47 6.49 -4.76
N ALA A 110 2.70 7.09 -3.60
CA ALA A 110 3.47 6.51 -2.52
C ALA A 110 2.57 6.23 -1.32
N PHE A 111 2.80 5.11 -0.65
CA PHE A 111 2.23 4.77 0.64
C PHE A 111 3.36 4.70 1.65
N ILE A 112 3.30 5.57 2.65
CA ILE A 112 4.23 5.54 3.77
C ILE A 112 3.55 4.82 4.91
N SER A 113 4.23 3.83 5.47
CA SER A 113 3.78 3.10 6.65
C SER A 113 4.87 3.04 7.71
N CYS A 114 4.48 3.19 8.96
CA CYS A 114 5.33 2.95 10.11
C CYS A 114 4.90 1.65 10.77
N ILE A 115 5.85 0.72 10.92
CA ILE A 115 5.66 -0.58 11.57
C ILE A 115 6.89 -0.81 12.46
N ALA A 116 6.66 -0.99 13.76
CA ALA A 116 7.73 -1.21 14.74
C ALA A 116 8.86 -0.18 14.62
N ASP A 117 8.50 1.11 14.63
CA ASP A 117 9.39 2.27 14.53
C ASP A 117 10.23 2.36 13.25
N GLN A 118 9.89 1.55 12.24
CA GLN A 118 10.52 1.59 10.93
C GLN A 118 9.54 2.13 9.88
N TYR A 119 10.02 3.07 9.07
CA TYR A 119 9.28 3.63 7.96
C TYR A 119 9.54 2.87 6.67
N PHE A 120 8.46 2.52 5.99
CA PHE A 120 8.47 1.87 4.69
C PHE A 120 7.72 2.74 3.68
N CYS A 121 8.28 2.85 2.47
CA CYS A 121 7.66 3.55 1.35
C CYS A 121 7.34 2.52 0.25
N SER A 122 6.05 2.32 -0.02
CA SER A 122 5.58 1.50 -1.14
C SER A 122 5.18 2.42 -2.28
N LEU A 123 5.70 2.15 -3.48
CA LEU A 123 5.50 3.00 -4.65
C LEU A 123 4.64 2.26 -5.68
N SER A 124 3.65 2.95 -6.21
CA SER A 124 2.89 2.54 -7.38
C SER A 124 3.36 3.36 -8.56
N TYR A 125 3.74 2.70 -9.64
CA TYR A 125 4.18 3.34 -10.87
C TYR A 125 3.54 2.66 -12.08
N GLU A 126 3.40 3.42 -13.17
CA GLU A 126 3.02 2.89 -14.48
C GLU A 126 4.27 2.81 -15.36
N THR A 127 4.37 1.76 -16.17
CA THR A 127 5.40 1.62 -17.21
C THR A 127 4.76 1.77 -18.58
N LYS A 128 5.58 2.14 -19.58
CA LYS A 128 5.18 2.12 -21.00
C LYS A 128 5.37 0.74 -21.64
N GLU A 129 5.57 -0.29 -20.83
CA GLU A 129 5.76 -1.64 -21.37
C GLU A 129 4.47 -2.08 -22.06
N PRO A 130 4.56 -2.58 -23.30
CA PRO A 130 3.38 -3.02 -24.02
C PRO A 130 2.74 -4.18 -23.26
N ILE A 131 1.43 -4.07 -23.04
CA ILE A 131 0.65 -5.20 -22.56
C ILE A 131 0.84 -6.33 -23.59
N PRO A 132 1.21 -7.55 -23.16
CA PRO A 132 1.39 -8.66 -24.10
C PRO A 132 0.11 -8.84 -24.90
N LYS A 133 0.21 -8.71 -26.22
CA LYS A 133 -0.93 -8.89 -27.12
C LYS A 133 -1.41 -10.35 -27.02
N PRO A 134 -2.72 -10.60 -27.01
CA PRO A 134 -3.23 -11.96 -27.06
C PRO A 134 -2.72 -12.63 -28.33
N THR A 135 -1.87 -13.64 -28.15
CA THR A 135 -1.34 -14.48 -29.23
C THR A 135 -2.25 -15.68 -29.43
N ILE A 136 -2.26 -16.24 -30.64
CA ILE A 136 -2.90 -17.53 -30.90
C ILE A 136 -2.23 -18.56 -30.00
N ILE A 137 -3.02 -19.21 -29.15
CA ILE A 137 -2.53 -20.21 -28.21
C ILE A 137 -2.05 -21.41 -29.01
N LYS A 138 -0.72 -21.55 -29.15
CA LYS A 138 -0.10 -22.70 -29.84
C LYS A 138 -0.04 -23.95 -28.96
N LYS A 139 0.05 -23.75 -27.65
CA LYS A 139 0.17 -24.81 -26.64
C LYS A 139 -0.52 -24.35 -25.36
N ALA A 140 -1.43 -25.17 -24.86
CA ALA A 140 -2.00 -25.00 -23.53
C ALA A 140 -1.28 -25.93 -22.56
N VAL A 141 -0.94 -25.43 -21.38
CA VAL A 141 -0.31 -26.21 -20.32
C VAL A 141 -1.23 -26.17 -19.11
N GLY A 142 -1.66 -27.33 -18.64
CA GLY A 142 -2.41 -27.44 -17.39
C GLY A 142 -1.49 -27.18 -16.21
N LEU A 143 -1.92 -26.35 -15.27
CA LEU A 143 -1.20 -26.09 -14.02
C LEU A 143 -2.02 -26.69 -12.87
N ASP A 144 -1.50 -27.73 -12.23
CA ASP A 144 -2.07 -28.28 -11.00
C ASP A 144 -1.26 -27.80 -9.79
N MET A 145 -1.94 -27.35 -8.73
CA MET A 145 -1.28 -26.88 -7.52
C MET A 145 -1.46 -27.88 -6.37
N GLY A 146 -0.34 -28.34 -5.81
CA GLY A 146 -0.32 -29.36 -4.77
C GLY A 146 0.27 -28.91 -3.43
N LEU A 147 0.11 -29.77 -2.42
CA LEU A 147 0.72 -29.59 -1.09
C LEU A 147 2.20 -30.03 -1.06
N ARG A 148 2.55 -31.02 -1.90
CA ARG A 148 3.93 -31.53 -2.03
C ARG A 148 4.76 -30.61 -2.94
N THR A 149 4.25 -30.34 -4.12
CA THR A 149 4.87 -29.53 -5.17
C THR A 149 3.97 -28.32 -5.42
N LEU A 150 4.55 -27.11 -5.55
CA LEU A 150 3.77 -25.87 -5.66
C LEU A 150 2.92 -25.88 -6.91
N ILE A 151 3.54 -26.16 -8.06
CA ILE A 151 2.90 -26.26 -9.37
C ILE A 151 3.47 -27.47 -10.10
N VAL A 152 2.61 -28.30 -10.66
CA VAL A 152 2.96 -29.37 -11.61
C VAL A 152 2.32 -29.03 -12.95
N THR A 153 3.11 -29.05 -14.02
CA THR A 153 2.61 -28.80 -15.36
C THR A 153 2.19 -30.11 -16.04
N SER A 154 1.26 -30.06 -16.99
CA SER A 154 0.92 -31.21 -17.85
C SER A 154 2.12 -31.72 -18.68
N ASP A 155 3.15 -30.89 -18.83
CA ASP A 155 4.44 -31.24 -19.45
C ASP A 155 5.40 -31.95 -18.46
N LYS A 156 4.93 -32.34 -17.28
CA LYS A 156 5.69 -33.02 -16.23
C LYS A 156 6.82 -32.16 -15.63
N ILE A 157 6.73 -30.83 -15.73
CA ILE A 157 7.64 -29.90 -15.04
C ILE A 157 7.09 -29.65 -13.63
N GLU A 158 7.95 -29.78 -12.63
CA GLU A 158 7.60 -29.58 -11.23
C GLU A 158 8.30 -28.35 -10.65
N TYR A 159 7.52 -27.47 -10.03
CA TYR A 159 8.02 -26.33 -9.25
C TYR A 159 7.93 -26.65 -7.76
N PRO A 160 9.06 -26.76 -7.04
CA PRO A 160 9.05 -27.24 -5.67
C PRO A 160 8.40 -26.24 -4.72
N HIS A 161 7.72 -26.77 -3.70
CA HIS A 161 7.14 -25.93 -2.65
C HIS A 161 8.23 -25.48 -1.67
N ILE A 162 8.58 -24.18 -1.66
CA ILE A 162 9.69 -23.65 -0.84
C ILE A 162 9.39 -23.67 0.67
N ARG A 163 8.10 -23.74 1.05
CA ARG A 163 7.59 -23.89 2.44
C ARG A 163 8.17 -22.84 3.39
N PHE A 164 8.22 -21.57 2.94
CA PHE A 164 8.80 -20.46 3.73
C PHE A 164 8.23 -20.37 5.15
N TYR A 165 6.91 -20.52 5.30
CA TYR A 165 6.26 -20.47 6.60
C TYR A 165 6.78 -21.54 7.55
N GLN A 166 6.76 -22.83 7.16
CA GLN A 166 7.22 -23.94 8.00
C GLN A 166 8.70 -23.77 8.41
N LYS A 167 9.54 -23.26 7.51
CA LYS A 167 10.96 -22.97 7.81
C LYS A 167 11.10 -21.87 8.87
N LEU A 168 10.25 -20.84 8.84
CA LEU A 168 10.32 -19.67 9.71
C LEU A 168 9.41 -19.76 10.95
N GLU A 169 8.51 -20.73 11.00
CA GLU A 169 7.49 -20.90 12.05
C GLU A 169 8.15 -21.02 13.43
N LYS A 170 9.15 -21.91 13.58
CA LYS A 170 9.90 -22.07 14.83
C LYS A 170 10.53 -20.74 15.30
N LYS A 171 11.03 -19.92 14.38
CA LYS A 171 11.61 -18.60 14.68
C LYS A 171 10.52 -17.62 15.09
N LEU A 172 9.38 -17.61 14.39
CA LEU A 172 8.21 -16.78 14.69
C LEU A 172 7.65 -17.10 16.08
N THR A 173 7.43 -18.37 16.41
CA THR A 173 6.92 -18.80 17.73
C THR A 173 7.87 -18.37 18.85
N LYS A 174 9.19 -18.53 18.68
CA LYS A 174 10.19 -18.06 19.66
C LYS A 174 10.14 -16.55 19.83
N ALA A 175 10.01 -15.78 18.75
CA ALA A 175 9.91 -14.34 18.81
C ALA A 175 8.63 -13.88 19.53
N GLN A 176 7.48 -14.51 19.23
CA GLN A 176 6.20 -14.23 19.89
C GLN A 176 6.24 -14.54 21.39
N ARG A 177 6.81 -15.69 21.80
CA ARG A 177 7.01 -16.04 23.22
C ARG A 177 7.93 -15.07 23.97
N ARG A 178 8.94 -14.51 23.30
CA ARG A 178 9.81 -13.48 23.89
C ARG A 178 9.07 -12.16 24.04
N LEU A 179 8.32 -11.76 23.01
CA LEU A 179 7.52 -10.54 23.04
C LEU A 179 6.45 -10.58 24.14
N SER A 180 5.76 -11.71 24.33
CA SER A 180 4.74 -11.84 25.38
C SER A 180 5.28 -11.74 26.81
N LYS A 181 6.61 -11.88 26.99
CA LYS A 181 7.30 -11.74 28.28
C LYS A 181 7.95 -10.38 28.47
N LYS A 182 7.99 -9.54 27.43
CA LYS A 182 8.48 -8.17 27.53
C LYS A 182 7.29 -7.28 27.89
N VAL A 183 7.32 -6.81 29.12
CA VAL A 183 6.50 -5.70 29.62
C VAL A 183 7.08 -4.40 29.09
#